data_AF-A0A897MSP7-F1
#
_entry.id   AF-A0A897MSP7-F1
#
_cell.length_a   1.000
_cell.length_b   1.000
_cell.length_c   1.000
_cell.angle_alpha   90.00
_cell.angle_beta   90.00
_cell.angle_gamma   90.00
#
_symmetry.space_group_name_H-M   'P 1'
#
loop_
_entity.id
_entity.type
_entity.pdbx_description
1 polymer ?
#
loop_
_entity_poly.entity_id
_entity_poly.type
_entity_poly.pdbx_seq_one_letter_code
_entity_poly.pdbx_strand_id
1 'polypeptide(L)'
;MRQQALDGEVIQIHRGQAYADEGDTFTIDDTTFEITAIEERTLGDMTDEDARAEGVADLDQYREILQRAHEHFEWDDDSDVVRHAFEQR
;
A
#
# COMPACT_ATOMS: atom_id res chain seq x y z
N MET A 1 -5.81 3.26 8.82
CA MET A 1 -4.47 3.33 8.21
C MET A 1 -3.39 3.82 9.18
N ARG A 2 -3.33 5.08 9.64
CA ARG A 2 -2.24 5.54 10.54
C ARG A 2 -2.06 4.70 11.81
N GLN A 3 -3.13 4.47 12.56
CA GLN A 3 -3.11 3.62 13.75
C GLN A 3 -2.72 2.17 13.42
N GLN A 4 -3.22 1.62 12.31
CA GLN A 4 -2.89 0.26 11.88
C GLN A 4 -1.41 0.13 11.48
N ALA A 5 -0.79 1.18 10.96
CA ALA A 5 0.65 1.21 10.72
C ALA A 5 1.44 1.23 12.04
N LEU A 6 0.98 2.00 13.04
CA LEU A 6 1.56 1.97 14.39
C LEU A 6 1.43 0.60 15.06
N ASP A 7 0.31 -0.08 14.83
CA ASP A 7 0.02 -1.41 15.38
C ASP A 7 0.69 -2.56 14.59
N GLY A 8 1.36 -2.25 13.46
CA GLY A 8 2.00 -3.23 12.58
C GLY A 8 1.04 -4.08 11.74
N GLU A 9 -0.24 -3.71 11.70
CA GLU A 9 -1.25 -4.33 10.84
C GLU A 9 -1.10 -3.88 9.38
N VAL A 10 -0.61 -2.66 9.16
CA VAL A 10 -0.28 -2.14 7.83
C VAL A 10 1.22 -1.95 7.72
N ILE A 11 1.85 -2.68 6.80
CA ILE A 11 3.31 -2.69 6.59
C ILE A 11 3.70 -2.32 5.16
N GLN A 12 2.73 -2.15 4.28
CA GLN A 12 2.94 -1.66 2.93
C GLN A 12 1.74 -0.84 2.46
N ILE A 13 1.88 -0.16 1.33
CA ILE A 13 0.79 0.47 0.58
C ILE A 13 1.08 0.39 -0.92
N HIS A 14 0.04 0.27 -1.74
CA HIS A 14 0.15 0.51 -3.19
C HIS A 14 -0.31 1.93 -3.56
N ARG A 15 0.37 2.54 -4.54
CA ARG A 15 0.07 3.88 -5.08
C ARG A 15 0.28 3.90 -6.59
N GLY A 16 -0.45 4.74 -7.31
CA GLY A 16 -0.31 4.86 -8.78
C GLY A 16 1.00 5.48 -9.27
N GLN A 17 1.90 5.89 -8.37
CA GLN A 17 3.25 6.37 -8.69
C GLN A 17 4.15 6.28 -7.46
N ALA A 18 5.46 6.30 -7.67
CA ALA A 18 6.42 6.38 -6.58
C ALA A 18 6.37 7.78 -5.93
N TYR A 19 6.19 7.81 -4.60
CA TYR A 19 6.21 9.03 -3.78
C TYR A 19 7.39 9.10 -2.81
N ALA A 20 8.19 8.03 -2.74
CA ALA A 20 9.33 7.89 -1.86
C ALA A 20 10.33 6.90 -2.48
N ASP A 21 11.57 6.97 -2.01
CA ASP A 21 12.66 6.07 -2.38
C ASP A 21 13.01 5.11 -1.23
N GLU A 22 13.68 4.01 -1.54
CA GLU A 22 14.20 3.09 -0.51
C GLU A 22 15.16 3.82 0.43
N GLY A 23 14.96 3.66 1.74
CA GLY A 23 15.70 4.35 2.80
C GLY A 23 15.12 5.72 3.20
N ASP A 24 14.08 6.21 2.52
CA ASP A 24 13.34 7.37 3.01
C ASP A 24 12.67 7.08 4.34
N THR A 25 12.50 8.12 5.16
CA THR A 25 11.86 8.00 6.47
C THR A 25 10.68 8.94 6.61
N PHE A 26 9.66 8.49 7.34
CA PHE A 26 8.51 9.30 7.70
C PHE A 26 8.11 9.06 9.16
N THR A 27 7.30 9.95 9.72
CA THR A 27 6.89 9.88 11.12
C THR A 27 5.37 9.90 11.24
N ILE A 28 4.83 9.01 12.08
CA ILE A 28 3.43 8.99 12.51
C ILE A 28 3.44 9.03 14.03
N ASP A 29 2.82 10.03 14.65
CA ASP A 29 2.69 10.15 16.10
C ASP A 29 4.01 9.84 16.86
N ASP A 30 5.07 10.59 16.51
CA ASP A 30 6.44 10.47 17.03
C ASP A 30 7.17 9.14 16.76
N THR A 31 6.51 8.18 16.11
CA THR A 31 7.10 6.91 15.67
C THR A 31 7.69 7.06 14.27
N THR A 32 8.96 6.71 14.12
CA THR A 32 9.67 6.80 12.84
C THR A 32 9.55 5.48 12.08
N PHE A 33 9.31 5.58 10.79
CA PHE A 33 9.26 4.48 9.84
C PHE A 33 10.27 4.71 8.74
N GLU A 34 10.81 3.63 8.20
CA GLU A 34 11.70 3.61 7.06
C GLU A 34 11.05 2.85 5.91
N ILE A 35 11.16 3.38 4.69
CA ILE A 35 10.81 2.68 3.46
C ILE A 35 11.88 1.62 3.21
N THR A 36 11.50 0.35 3.26
CA THR A 36 12.43 -0.78 3.13
C THR A 36 12.44 -1.37 1.72
N ALA A 37 11.38 -1.16 0.94
CA ALA A 37 11.34 -1.55 -0.47
C ALA A 37 10.40 -0.66 -1.30
N ILE A 38 10.81 -0.38 -2.54
CA ILE A 38 10.00 0.26 -3.58
C ILE A 38 9.96 -0.65 -4.79
N GLU A 39 8.78 -1.11 -5.18
CA GLU A 39 8.63 -2.00 -6.34
C GLU A 39 7.55 -1.51 -7.29
N GLU A 40 7.92 -1.34 -8.55
CA GLU A 40 6.98 -1.12 -9.66
C GLU A 40 6.34 -2.47 -10.02
N ARG A 41 5.01 -2.51 -10.03
CA ARG A 41 4.18 -3.69 -10.28
C ARG A 41 2.92 -3.27 -11.04
N THR A 42 2.08 -4.22 -11.43
CA THR A 42 0.74 -3.89 -11.93
C THR A 42 -0.34 -4.23 -10.91
N LEU A 43 -1.56 -3.69 -11.11
CA LEU A 43 -2.72 -4.11 -10.32
C LEU A 43 -2.96 -5.63 -10.43
N GLY A 44 -2.69 -6.22 -11.59
CA GLY A 44 -2.79 -7.67 -11.81
C GLY A 44 -1.80 -8.50 -10.97
N ASP A 45 -0.70 -7.90 -10.52
CA ASP A 45 0.28 -8.56 -9.64
C ASP A 45 -0.15 -8.56 -8.17
N MET A 46 -1.19 -7.81 -7.80
CA MET A 46 -1.65 -7.72 -6.41
C MET A 46 -2.27 -9.04 -5.94
N THR A 47 -1.94 -9.44 -4.71
CA THR A 47 -2.42 -10.67 -4.08
C THR A 47 -3.26 -10.39 -2.82
N ASP A 48 -3.93 -11.43 -2.30
CA ASP A 48 -4.56 -11.36 -0.99
C ASP A 48 -3.55 -11.10 0.15
N GLU A 49 -2.28 -11.48 -0.03
CA GLU A 49 -1.23 -11.16 0.94
C GLU A 49 -0.91 -9.67 0.94
N ASP A 50 -0.88 -9.05 -0.24
CA ASP A 50 -0.71 -7.61 -0.38
C ASP A 50 -1.88 -6.85 0.24
N ALA A 51 -3.12 -7.27 -0.04
CA ALA A 51 -4.31 -6.65 0.55
C ALA A 51 -4.27 -6.72 2.09
N ARG A 52 -3.88 -7.87 2.65
CA ARG A 52 -3.72 -8.05 4.11
C ARG A 52 -2.61 -7.19 4.70
N ALA A 53 -1.49 -7.04 4.00
CA ALA A 53 -0.40 -6.17 4.40
C ALA A 53 -0.78 -4.67 4.34
N GLU A 54 -1.88 -4.34 3.64
CA GLU A 54 -2.52 -3.02 3.62
C GLU A 54 -3.70 -2.88 4.60
N GLY A 55 -3.96 -3.89 5.43
CA GLY A 55 -5.04 -3.88 6.42
C GLY A 55 -6.42 -4.16 5.82
N VAL A 56 -6.48 -4.82 4.66
CA VAL A 56 -7.71 -5.26 3.98
C VAL A 56 -7.81 -6.79 4.03
N ALA A 57 -9.02 -7.35 4.14
CA ALA A 57 -9.17 -8.79 4.33
C ALA A 57 -8.63 -9.64 3.18
N ASP A 58 -8.88 -9.21 1.94
CA ASP A 58 -8.55 -9.90 0.69
C ASP A 58 -8.58 -8.92 -0.50
N LEU A 59 -8.16 -9.41 -1.67
CA LEU A 59 -8.09 -8.61 -2.90
C LEU A 59 -9.48 -8.17 -3.39
N ASP A 60 -10.52 -8.98 -3.20
CA ASP A 60 -11.89 -8.66 -3.60
C ASP A 60 -12.39 -7.43 -2.82
N GLN A 61 -12.17 -7.40 -1.51
CA GLN A 61 -12.52 -6.24 -0.69
C GLN A 61 -11.65 -5.02 -1.01
N TYR A 62 -10.38 -5.23 -1.34
CA TYR A 62 -9.48 -4.14 -1.77
C TYR A 62 -10.01 -3.46 -3.05
N ARG A 63 -10.47 -4.25 -4.03
CA ARG A 63 -11.11 -3.77 -5.26
C ARG A 63 -12.36 -2.95 -4.98
N GLU A 64 -13.22 -3.40 -4.06
CA GLU A 64 -14.41 -2.63 -3.66
C GLU A 64 -14.06 -1.28 -3.03
N ILE A 65 -13.03 -1.24 -2.17
CA ILE A 65 -12.59 -0.02 -1.51
C ILE A 65 -12.08 0.98 -2.55
N LEU A 66 -11.25 0.54 -3.50
CA LEU A 66 -10.74 1.39 -4.57
C LEU A 66 -11.85 1.95 -5.46
N GLN A 67 -12.79 1.10 -5.87
CA GLN A 67 -13.95 1.54 -6.67
C GLN A 67 -14.78 2.60 -5.93
N ARG A 68 -14.94 2.49 -4.60
CA ARG A 68 -15.64 3.49 -3.79
C ARG A 68 -14.83 4.78 -3.62
N ALA A 69 -13.51 4.68 -3.56
CA ALA A 69 -12.62 5.83 -3.40
C ALA A 69 -12.52 6.67 -4.69
N HIS A 70 -12.78 6.06 -5.85
CA HIS A 70 -12.64 6.69 -7.15
C HIS A 70 -13.86 6.40 -8.05
N GLU A 71 -14.78 7.37 -8.20
CA GLU A 71 -16.03 7.25 -8.99
C GLU A 71 -15.86 6.84 -10.46
N HIS A 72 -14.65 6.94 -11.02
CA HIS A 72 -14.32 6.59 -12.40
C HIS A 72 -13.18 5.58 -12.54
N PHE A 73 -12.83 4.89 -11.45
CA PHE A 73 -11.79 3.88 -11.50
C PHE A 73 -12.39 2.55 -11.96
N GLU A 74 -11.84 2.03 -13.06
CA GLU A 74 -12.03 0.66 -13.51
C GLU A 74 -10.76 -0.10 -13.17
N TRP A 75 -10.92 -1.28 -12.57
CA TRP A 75 -9.78 -2.16 -12.31
C TRP A 75 -9.26 -2.70 -13.64
N ASP A 76 -8.00 -2.42 -13.93
CA ASP A 76 -7.28 -2.91 -15.10
C ASP A 76 -5.99 -3.57 -14.62
N ASP A 77 -5.85 -4.87 -14.89
CA ASP A 77 -4.70 -5.66 -14.46
C ASP A 77 -3.37 -5.16 -15.04
N ASP A 78 -3.40 -4.42 -16.15
CA ASP A 78 -2.23 -3.80 -16.79
C ASP A 78 -1.90 -2.40 -16.22
N SER A 79 -2.67 -1.89 -15.25
CA SER A 79 -2.38 -0.59 -14.64
C SER A 79 -1.15 -0.63 -13.76
N ASP A 80 -0.20 0.26 -14.04
CA ASP A 80 1.01 0.43 -13.23
C ASP A 80 0.69 0.95 -11.82
N VAL A 81 1.29 0.31 -10.83
CA VAL A 81 1.28 0.69 -9.42
C VAL A 81 2.66 0.53 -8.83
N VAL A 82 2.88 1.18 -7.70
CA VAL A 82 4.12 1.10 -6.94
C VAL A 82 3.80 0.66 -5.53
N ARG A 83 4.47 -0.40 -5.10
CA ARG A 83 4.44 -0.92 -3.73
C ARG A 83 5.47 -0.19 -2.90
N HIS A 84 5.03 0.40 -1.78
CA HIS A 84 5.89 1.00 -0.77
C HIS A 84 5.82 0.14 0.48
N ALA A 85 6.85 -0.68 0.73
CA ALA A 85 6.98 -1.43 1.98
C ALA A 85 7.75 -0.59 3.00
N PHE A 86 7.34 -0.66 4.26
CA PHE A 86 7.96 0.11 5.32
C PHE A 86 7.92 -0.61 6.66
N GLU A 87 8.88 -0.27 7.52
CA GLU A 87 9.02 -0.86 8.85
C GLU A 87 9.32 0.23 9.89
N GLN A 88 8.93 -0.03 11.14
CA GLN A 88 9.25 0.87 12.25
C GLN A 88 10.75 0.83 12.56
N ARG A 89 11.35 2.00 12.79
CA ARG A 89 12.78 2.21 13.07
C ARG A 89 13.09 2.47 14.54
#